data_AF-A0A9D4NHA9-F1
#
_entry.id   AF-A0A9D4NHA9-F1
#
_cell.length_a   1.000
_cell.length_b   1.000
_cell.length_c   1.000
_cell.angle_alpha   90.00
_cell.angle_beta   90.00
_cell.angle_gamma   90.00
#
_symmetry.space_group_name_H-M   'P 1'
#
loop_
_entity.id
_entity.type
_entity.pdbx_description
1 polymer ?
#
loop_
_entity_poly.entity_id
_entity_poly.type
_entity_poly.pdbx_seq_one_letter_code
_entity_poly.pdbx_strand_id
1 'polypeptide(L)'
;MLNKCKIAIGKKPSKKWASQYAKLDGSNLVFYKDKKASIPTKQDVHGKVEQMVCLVNCSVSKDSFDKTSKKNTIVLSNPDGHLLLQADSETSMQEWFIKIHTRIGELGGTPDSPDTPISDSGTLERKGKIKKSLESWISKRSDKKTLENKGIYKENMFGGEIKQICAKEKSKVPTFVTKCVEAIEKRGLEHEGIYRIAGSMSQIQKLRCTVDQGEQYNLDDQMWDVHVLCGTLKLFFRELKDPLFTYALFDKFLKGFLSEKAAERFKQIKSVMDELPRHNYDTIKALFKHFCNVMDLQKENKMAAHQLAIVFGPTLIWPDPQTTSMQLATSLVYQSQIVEFVLLEYKNIFR
;
A
#
# COMPACT_ATOMS: atom_id res chain seq x y z
N MET A 1 -1.10 -21.52 -30.70
CA MET A 1 -2.45 -21.61 -30.11
C MET A 1 -3.03 -20.20 -30.07
N LEU A 2 -4.32 -20.03 -30.29
CA LEU A 2 -5.00 -18.73 -30.09
C LEU A 2 -6.11 -18.91 -29.07
N ASN A 3 -6.18 -17.99 -28.11
CA ASN A 3 -7.33 -17.89 -27.23
C ASN A 3 -8.39 -17.05 -27.95
N LYS A 4 -9.63 -17.54 -28.05
CA LYS A 4 -10.70 -16.79 -28.73
C LYS A 4 -11.91 -16.49 -27.83
N CYS A 5 -12.58 -15.40 -28.16
CA CYS A 5 -13.84 -14.99 -27.55
C CYS A 5 -14.73 -14.32 -28.62
N LYS A 6 -16.00 -14.75 -28.76
CA LYS A 6 -16.97 -14.16 -29.69
C LYS A 6 -17.83 -13.11 -29.00
N ILE A 7 -18.05 -11.98 -29.67
CA ILE A 7 -18.92 -10.88 -29.26
C ILE A 7 -19.99 -10.70 -30.35
N ALA A 8 -21.26 -10.88 -30.00
CA ALA A 8 -22.38 -10.56 -30.89
C ALA A 8 -22.68 -9.05 -30.88
N ILE A 9 -23.14 -8.50 -32.00
CA ILE A 9 -23.49 -7.06 -32.12
C ILE A 9 -24.49 -6.67 -31.02
N GLY A 10 -24.21 -5.57 -30.32
CA GLY A 10 -25.06 -5.02 -29.27
C GLY A 10 -25.02 -5.74 -27.91
N LYS A 11 -24.16 -6.76 -27.74
CA LYS A 11 -24.01 -7.49 -26.46
C LYS A 11 -22.62 -7.29 -25.84
N LYS A 12 -22.57 -7.28 -24.50
CA LYS A 12 -21.29 -7.24 -23.75
C LYS A 12 -20.46 -8.51 -24.04
N PRO A 13 -19.12 -8.41 -24.09
CA PRO A 13 -18.24 -9.55 -24.34
C PRO A 13 -18.49 -10.69 -23.33
N SER A 14 -18.60 -11.92 -23.84
CA SER A 14 -18.64 -13.11 -22.99
C SER A 14 -17.31 -13.26 -22.25
N LYS A 15 -17.33 -13.43 -20.93
CA LYS A 15 -16.11 -13.63 -20.12
C LYS A 15 -15.39 -14.97 -20.39
N LYS A 16 -15.95 -15.86 -21.22
CA LYS A 16 -15.42 -17.20 -21.47
C LYS A 16 -14.46 -17.19 -22.67
N TRP A 17 -13.17 -17.22 -22.40
CA TRP A 17 -12.10 -17.43 -23.39
C TRP A 17 -11.83 -18.93 -23.56
N ALA A 18 -11.75 -19.40 -24.80
CA ALA A 18 -11.38 -20.79 -25.09
C ALA A 18 -10.02 -20.83 -25.78
N SER A 19 -9.11 -21.69 -25.30
CA SER A 19 -7.82 -21.92 -25.95
C SER A 19 -7.99 -22.95 -27.05
N GLN A 20 -7.64 -22.60 -28.29
CA GLN A 20 -7.86 -23.45 -29.46
C GLN A 20 -6.67 -23.41 -30.42
N TYR A 21 -6.55 -24.47 -31.21
CA TYR A 21 -5.62 -24.51 -32.32
C TYR A 21 -6.27 -23.85 -33.53
N ALA A 22 -5.70 -22.74 -33.99
CA ALA A 22 -6.19 -22.00 -35.15
C ALA A 22 -5.32 -22.30 -36.38
N LYS A 23 -5.96 -22.42 -37.54
CA LYS A 23 -5.31 -22.61 -38.85
C LYS A 23 -6.03 -21.74 -39.88
N LEU A 24 -5.25 -21.07 -40.73
CA LEU A 24 -5.77 -20.39 -41.90
C LEU A 24 -5.85 -21.40 -43.05
N ASP A 25 -7.04 -21.61 -43.61
CA ASP A 25 -7.30 -22.58 -44.68
C ASP A 25 -8.21 -21.97 -45.74
N GLY A 26 -7.65 -21.70 -46.93
CA GLY A 26 -8.36 -21.01 -47.99
C GLY A 26 -8.92 -19.67 -47.51
N SER A 27 -10.22 -19.43 -47.71
CA SER A 27 -10.92 -18.21 -47.29
C SER A 27 -11.35 -18.21 -45.81
N ASN A 28 -10.94 -19.21 -45.04
CA ASN A 28 -11.46 -19.44 -43.70
C ASN A 28 -10.37 -19.45 -42.63
N LEU A 29 -10.71 -18.89 -41.47
CA LEU A 29 -9.98 -19.12 -40.21
C LEU A 29 -10.68 -20.26 -39.44
N VAL A 30 -9.98 -21.38 -39.31
CA VAL A 30 -10.51 -22.63 -38.75
C VAL A 30 -9.95 -22.87 -37.36
N PHE A 31 -10.81 -23.25 -36.43
CA PHE A 31 -10.47 -23.55 -35.04
C PHE A 31 -10.73 -25.01 -34.71
N TYR A 32 -9.76 -25.62 -34.04
CA TYR A 32 -9.76 -27.00 -33.59
C TYR A 32 -9.51 -27.05 -32.08
N LYS A 33 -9.93 -28.14 -31.44
CA LYS A 33 -9.65 -28.38 -30.02
C LYS A 33 -8.15 -28.37 -29.73
N ASP A 34 -7.39 -29.04 -30.58
CA ASP A 34 -5.93 -29.17 -30.50
C ASP A 34 -5.34 -29.46 -31.90
N LYS A 35 -4.01 -29.58 -31.97
CA LYS A 35 -3.28 -29.87 -33.21
C LYS A 35 -3.57 -31.28 -33.77
N LYS A 36 -3.97 -32.25 -32.95
CA LYS A 36 -4.31 -33.60 -33.42
C LYS A 36 -5.65 -33.59 -34.16
N ALA A 37 -6.61 -32.82 -33.65
CA ALA A 37 -7.92 -32.64 -34.26
C ALA A 37 -7.87 -31.96 -35.65
N SER A 38 -6.80 -31.24 -35.98
CA SER A 38 -6.64 -30.62 -37.31
C SER A 38 -6.12 -31.57 -38.41
N ILE A 39 -5.83 -32.82 -38.07
CA ILE A 39 -5.28 -33.80 -39.02
C ILE A 39 -6.46 -34.49 -39.74
N PRO A 40 -6.50 -34.48 -41.09
CA PRO A 40 -7.53 -35.17 -41.86
C PRO A 40 -7.59 -36.67 -41.53
N THR A 41 -8.80 -37.22 -41.52
CA THR A 41 -9.03 -38.66 -41.41
C THR A 41 -9.81 -39.17 -42.63
N LYS A 42 -9.93 -40.50 -42.78
CA LYS A 42 -10.72 -41.11 -43.86
C LYS A 42 -12.20 -40.69 -43.84
N GLN A 43 -12.72 -40.22 -42.70
CA GLN A 43 -14.09 -39.75 -42.53
C GLN A 43 -14.22 -38.22 -42.62
N ASP A 44 -13.21 -37.47 -42.16
CA ASP A 44 -13.22 -36.00 -42.12
C ASP A 44 -12.01 -35.42 -42.87
N VAL A 45 -12.24 -34.95 -44.10
CA VAL A 45 -11.19 -34.41 -45.00
C VAL A 45 -10.52 -33.15 -44.45
N HIS A 46 -11.19 -32.40 -43.57
CA HIS A 46 -10.68 -31.17 -42.94
C HIS A 46 -10.28 -31.33 -41.46
N GLY A 47 -10.29 -32.57 -40.94
CA GLY A 47 -10.18 -32.85 -39.50
C GLY A 47 -11.45 -32.48 -38.72
N LYS A 48 -11.43 -32.65 -37.40
CA LYS A 48 -12.59 -32.36 -36.52
C LYS A 48 -12.65 -30.88 -36.16
N VAL A 49 -13.31 -30.09 -37.02
CA VAL A 49 -13.46 -28.63 -36.87
C VAL A 49 -14.42 -28.29 -35.72
N GLU A 50 -14.00 -27.39 -34.82
CA GLU A 50 -14.89 -26.84 -33.77
C GLU A 50 -15.61 -25.58 -34.23
N GLN A 51 -14.94 -24.74 -35.03
CA GLN A 51 -15.55 -23.56 -35.63
C GLN A 51 -14.78 -23.14 -36.87
N MET A 52 -15.51 -22.66 -37.88
CA MET A 52 -14.95 -22.04 -39.08
C MET A 52 -15.48 -20.62 -39.20
N VAL A 53 -14.62 -19.68 -39.56
CA VAL A 53 -14.98 -18.27 -39.75
C VAL A 53 -14.53 -17.84 -41.13
N CYS A 54 -15.48 -17.51 -42.00
CA CYS A 54 -15.19 -16.99 -43.32
C CYS A 54 -14.61 -15.58 -43.20
N LEU A 55 -13.48 -15.32 -43.87
CA LEU A 55 -12.79 -14.04 -43.86
C LEU A 55 -13.27 -13.09 -44.96
N VAL A 56 -14.15 -13.55 -45.86
CA VAL A 56 -14.75 -12.70 -46.89
C VAL A 56 -15.55 -11.59 -46.21
N ASN A 57 -15.33 -10.34 -46.64
CA ASN A 57 -15.94 -9.13 -46.07
C ASN A 57 -15.65 -8.92 -44.57
N CYS A 58 -14.58 -9.51 -44.04
CA CYS A 58 -14.11 -9.21 -42.69
C CYS A 58 -13.12 -8.05 -42.69
N SER A 59 -13.01 -7.35 -41.56
CA SER A 59 -11.89 -6.44 -41.27
C SER A 59 -11.13 -6.90 -40.03
N VAL A 60 -9.83 -6.58 -39.96
CA VAL A 60 -8.98 -6.97 -38.85
C VAL A 60 -8.27 -5.76 -38.26
N SER A 61 -8.31 -5.61 -36.94
CA SER A 61 -7.69 -4.49 -36.21
C SER A 61 -6.93 -4.97 -34.98
N LYS A 62 -5.86 -4.25 -34.64
CA LYS A 62 -5.12 -4.41 -33.37
C LYS A 62 -5.78 -3.62 -32.22
N ASP A 63 -6.68 -2.68 -32.54
CA ASP A 63 -7.40 -1.91 -31.54
C ASP A 63 -8.54 -2.73 -30.95
N SER A 64 -8.32 -3.21 -29.72
CA SER A 64 -9.26 -4.02 -28.95
C SER A 64 -9.64 -3.38 -27.62
N PHE A 65 -9.21 -2.13 -27.35
CA PHE A 65 -9.28 -1.50 -26.03
C PHE A 65 -10.71 -1.22 -25.54
N ASP A 66 -11.66 -1.03 -26.46
CA ASP A 66 -13.08 -0.87 -26.14
C ASP A 66 -13.77 -2.21 -25.85
N LYS A 67 -13.15 -3.34 -26.23
CA LYS A 67 -13.71 -4.69 -26.17
C LYS A 67 -13.04 -5.58 -25.11
N THR A 68 -11.77 -5.36 -24.77
CA THR A 68 -11.04 -6.15 -23.76
C THR A 68 -9.86 -5.39 -23.15
N SER A 69 -9.52 -5.70 -21.89
CA SER A 69 -8.29 -5.25 -21.23
C SER A 69 -7.11 -6.21 -21.42
N LYS A 70 -7.31 -7.33 -22.13
CA LYS A 70 -6.27 -8.34 -22.35
C LYS A 70 -5.26 -7.88 -23.41
N LYS A 71 -3.98 -7.96 -23.07
CA LYS A 71 -2.87 -7.71 -23.98
C LYS A 71 -2.83 -8.74 -25.12
N ASN A 72 -2.15 -8.38 -26.21
CA ASN A 72 -1.90 -9.23 -27.38
C ASN A 72 -3.18 -9.71 -28.09
N THR A 73 -4.20 -8.83 -28.18
CA THR A 73 -5.50 -9.16 -28.77
C THR A 73 -5.70 -8.48 -30.13
N ILE A 74 -6.27 -9.23 -31.07
CA ILE A 74 -6.71 -8.80 -32.41
C ILE A 74 -8.23 -8.88 -32.46
N VAL A 75 -8.86 -7.93 -33.14
CA VAL A 75 -10.30 -7.91 -33.41
C VAL A 75 -10.53 -8.27 -34.88
N LEU A 76 -11.23 -9.36 -35.12
CA LEU A 76 -11.78 -9.71 -36.43
C LEU A 76 -13.26 -9.31 -36.46
N SER A 77 -13.65 -8.40 -37.34
CA SER A 77 -15.02 -7.90 -37.44
C SER A 77 -15.68 -8.46 -38.69
N ASN A 78 -16.91 -8.94 -38.54
CA ASN A 78 -17.78 -9.37 -39.63
C ASN A 78 -19.16 -8.69 -39.50
N PRO A 79 -20.04 -8.76 -40.51
CA PRO A 79 -21.39 -8.17 -40.43
C PRO A 79 -22.24 -8.69 -39.26
N ASP A 80 -21.90 -9.85 -38.69
CA ASP A 80 -22.60 -10.48 -37.56
C ASP A 80 -21.99 -10.17 -36.18
N GLY A 81 -20.86 -9.45 -36.11
CA GLY A 81 -20.19 -9.08 -34.85
C GLY A 81 -18.67 -9.09 -34.88
N HIS A 82 -18.07 -9.30 -33.69
CA HIS A 82 -16.63 -9.28 -33.50
C HIS A 82 -16.13 -10.59 -32.89
N LEU A 83 -14.99 -11.07 -33.37
CA LEU A 83 -14.25 -12.17 -32.80
C LEU A 83 -12.91 -11.64 -32.27
N LEU A 84 -12.70 -11.76 -30.97
CA LEU A 84 -11.43 -11.42 -30.32
C LEU A 84 -10.49 -12.63 -30.34
N LEU A 85 -9.26 -12.41 -30.78
CA LEU A 85 -8.19 -13.40 -30.84
C LEU A 85 -7.01 -12.92 -30.00
N GLN A 86 -6.65 -13.64 -28.95
CA GLN A 86 -5.51 -13.36 -28.09
C GLN A 86 -4.38 -14.35 -28.36
N ALA A 87 -3.19 -13.82 -28.66
CA ALA A 87 -1.96 -14.58 -28.74
C ALA A 87 -1.21 -14.61 -27.40
N ASP A 88 -0.26 -15.52 -27.26
CA ASP A 88 0.60 -15.65 -26.07
C ASP A 88 1.62 -14.51 -25.92
N SER A 89 2.02 -13.93 -27.04
CA SER A 89 3.09 -12.93 -27.15
C SER A 89 2.74 -11.85 -28.16
N GLU A 90 3.41 -10.70 -28.04
CA GLU A 90 3.26 -9.59 -28.99
C GLU A 90 3.74 -10.00 -30.39
N THR A 91 4.88 -10.71 -30.48
CA THR A 91 5.41 -11.24 -31.74
C THR A 91 4.41 -12.17 -32.43
N SER A 92 3.84 -13.12 -31.69
CA SER A 92 2.82 -14.03 -32.26
C SER A 92 1.56 -13.28 -32.68
N MET A 93 1.13 -12.27 -31.92
CA MET A 93 0.01 -11.40 -32.29
C MET A 93 0.28 -10.68 -33.62
N GLN A 94 1.48 -10.09 -33.79
CA GLN A 94 1.87 -9.41 -35.02
C GLN A 94 1.87 -10.36 -36.23
N GLU A 95 2.45 -11.55 -36.08
CA GLU A 95 2.44 -12.57 -37.14
C GLU A 95 1.03 -12.98 -37.55
N TRP A 96 0.15 -13.21 -36.57
CA TRP A 96 -1.25 -13.56 -36.83
C TRP A 96 -2.02 -12.42 -37.49
N PHE A 97 -1.79 -11.18 -37.05
CA PHE A 97 -2.39 -10.01 -37.66
C PHE A 97 -2.02 -9.91 -39.13
N ILE A 98 -0.73 -9.99 -39.46
CA ILE A 98 -0.23 -9.91 -40.84
C ILE A 98 -0.86 -11.02 -41.69
N LYS A 99 -0.84 -12.28 -41.22
CA LYS A 99 -1.40 -13.42 -41.96
C LYS A 99 -2.89 -13.24 -42.27
N ILE A 100 -3.68 -12.80 -41.30
CA ILE A 100 -5.12 -12.60 -41.47
C ILE A 100 -5.39 -11.39 -42.36
N HIS A 101 -4.66 -10.30 -42.16
CA HIS A 101 -4.78 -9.06 -42.92
C HIS A 101 -4.48 -9.25 -44.40
N THR A 102 -3.33 -9.87 -44.72
CA THR A 102 -2.96 -10.22 -46.09
C THR A 102 -4.04 -11.07 -46.76
N ARG A 103 -4.55 -12.08 -46.03
CA ARG A 103 -5.55 -12.98 -46.59
C ARG A 103 -6.90 -12.31 -46.84
N ILE A 104 -7.33 -11.39 -45.98
CA ILE A 104 -8.54 -10.58 -46.20
C ILE A 104 -8.38 -9.72 -47.47
N GLY A 105 -7.19 -9.14 -47.68
CA GLY A 105 -6.90 -8.36 -48.88
C GLY A 105 -6.95 -9.19 -50.18
N GLU A 106 -6.40 -10.40 -50.16
CA GLU A 106 -6.48 -11.33 -51.31
C GLU A 106 -7.92 -11.73 -51.69
N LEU A 107 -8.85 -11.67 -50.74
CA LEU A 107 -10.26 -12.05 -50.93
C LEU A 107 -11.13 -10.88 -51.40
N GLY A 108 -10.55 -9.72 -51.73
CA GLY A 108 -11.27 -8.55 -52.23
C GLY A 108 -11.98 -7.73 -51.15
N GLY A 109 -11.70 -7.98 -49.86
CA GLY A 109 -12.10 -7.07 -48.78
C GLY A 109 -11.24 -5.81 -48.80
N THR A 110 -11.78 -4.66 -48.36
CA THR A 110 -11.00 -3.43 -48.16
C THR A 110 -10.05 -3.63 -46.97
N PRO A 111 -8.74 -3.83 -47.17
CA PRO A 111 -7.81 -3.88 -46.06
C PRO A 111 -7.60 -2.44 -45.58
N ASP A 112 -7.73 -2.16 -44.29
CA ASP A 112 -7.12 -0.93 -43.76
C ASP A 112 -5.61 -1.01 -44.09
N SER A 113 -5.08 -0.04 -44.84
CA SER A 113 -3.72 -0.12 -45.41
C SER A 113 -2.65 -0.52 -44.37
N PRO A 114 -1.70 -1.41 -44.73
CA PRO A 114 -0.63 -1.84 -43.81
C PRO A 114 0.32 -0.72 -43.41
N ASP A 115 0.36 0.37 -44.20
CA ASP A 115 1.18 1.57 -43.95
C ASP A 115 0.39 2.75 -43.36
N THR A 116 -0.80 2.52 -42.81
CA THR A 116 -1.37 3.54 -41.93
C THR A 116 -0.48 3.55 -40.68
N PRO A 117 0.33 4.60 -40.42
CA PRO A 117 1.06 4.65 -39.18
C PRO A 117 0.02 4.49 -38.08
N ILE A 118 0.30 3.63 -37.10
CA ILE A 118 -0.50 3.53 -35.87
C ILE A 118 -0.86 4.97 -35.54
N SER A 119 -2.12 5.35 -35.72
CA SER A 119 -2.53 6.70 -35.41
C SER A 119 -2.59 6.70 -33.89
N ASP A 120 -1.41 6.86 -33.29
CA ASP A 120 -1.23 7.14 -31.89
C ASP A 120 -2.06 8.37 -31.52
N SER A 121 -2.59 9.14 -32.49
CA SER A 121 -3.65 10.14 -32.30
C SER A 121 -4.81 9.64 -31.45
N GLY A 122 -5.39 8.45 -31.65
CA GLY A 122 -6.50 7.97 -30.82
C GLY A 122 -6.09 7.68 -29.36
N THR A 123 -4.89 7.12 -29.17
CA THR A 123 -4.30 6.81 -27.87
C THR A 123 -3.75 8.05 -27.17
N LEU A 124 -3.15 8.99 -27.90
CA LEU A 124 -2.64 10.30 -27.49
C LEU A 124 -3.79 11.26 -27.18
N GLU A 125 -4.87 11.24 -27.97
CA GLU A 125 -6.09 11.99 -27.69
C GLU A 125 -6.79 11.45 -26.45
N ARG A 126 -6.86 10.12 -26.27
CA ARG A 126 -7.46 9.52 -25.08
C ARG A 126 -6.58 9.71 -23.83
N LYS A 127 -5.26 9.54 -23.93
CA LYS A 127 -4.29 9.92 -22.89
C LYS A 127 -4.38 11.42 -22.59
N GLY A 128 -4.56 12.25 -23.61
CA GLY A 128 -4.76 13.70 -23.49
C GLY A 128 -6.07 14.07 -22.82
N LYS A 129 -7.18 13.37 -23.12
CA LYS A 129 -8.49 13.54 -22.47
C LYS A 129 -8.46 13.10 -21.01
N ILE A 130 -7.82 11.96 -20.70
CA ILE A 130 -7.62 11.50 -19.31
C ILE A 130 -6.72 12.48 -18.56
N LYS A 131 -5.62 12.94 -19.17
CA LYS A 131 -4.71 13.93 -18.59
C LYS A 131 -5.45 15.24 -18.29
N LYS A 132 -6.20 15.79 -19.24
CA LYS A 132 -7.01 17.00 -19.04
C LYS A 132 -8.10 16.83 -17.97
N SER A 133 -8.76 15.67 -17.93
CA SER A 133 -9.72 15.35 -16.85
C SER A 133 -9.05 15.27 -15.49
N LEU A 134 -7.88 14.66 -15.41
CA LEU A 134 -7.13 14.54 -14.15
C LEU A 134 -6.59 15.89 -13.70
N GLU A 135 -6.07 16.72 -14.61
CA GLU A 135 -5.66 18.10 -14.32
C GLU A 135 -6.84 18.95 -13.81
N SER A 136 -8.02 18.81 -14.44
CA SER A 136 -9.23 19.47 -13.98
C SER A 136 -9.70 18.93 -12.62
N TRP A 137 -9.57 17.63 -12.37
CA TRP A 137 -9.98 17.02 -11.11
C TRP A 137 -9.04 17.38 -9.96
N ILE A 138 -7.72 17.33 -10.18
CA ILE A 138 -6.70 17.72 -9.19
C ILE A 138 -6.84 19.21 -8.84
N SER A 139 -7.04 20.08 -9.83
CA SER A 139 -7.24 21.52 -9.58
C SER A 139 -8.53 21.84 -8.83
N LYS A 140 -9.57 21.01 -8.99
CA LYS A 140 -10.85 21.13 -8.26
C LYS A 140 -10.90 20.32 -6.96
N ARG A 141 -9.82 19.63 -6.60
CA ARG A 141 -9.78 18.79 -5.40
C ARG A 141 -9.96 19.67 -4.17
N SER A 142 -10.97 19.37 -3.36
CA SER A 142 -11.17 20.06 -2.08
C SER A 142 -9.95 19.86 -1.19
N ASP A 143 -9.54 20.94 -0.52
CA ASP A 143 -8.48 20.88 0.48
C ASP A 143 -8.92 20.05 1.71
N LYS A 144 -7.94 19.64 2.52
CA LYS A 144 -8.15 18.80 3.70
C LYS A 144 -9.16 19.43 4.68
N LYS A 145 -9.05 20.74 4.92
CA LYS A 145 -9.89 21.47 5.88
C LYS A 145 -11.36 21.50 5.41
N THR A 146 -11.59 21.64 4.10
CA THR A 146 -12.91 21.54 3.50
C THR A 146 -13.51 20.14 3.68
N LEU A 147 -12.70 19.08 3.54
CA LEU A 147 -13.16 17.70 3.76
C LEU A 147 -13.43 17.38 5.24
N GLU A 148 -12.64 17.95 6.15
CA GLU A 148 -12.86 17.90 7.61
C GLU A 148 -14.17 18.58 8.00
N ASN A 149 -14.40 19.81 7.53
CA ASN A 149 -15.63 20.57 7.79
C ASN A 149 -16.89 19.87 7.26
N LYS A 150 -16.77 19.14 6.15
CA LYS A 150 -17.86 18.33 5.58
C LYS A 150 -18.05 16.99 6.30
N GLY A 151 -17.21 16.65 7.29
CA GLY A 151 -17.24 15.37 8.00
C GLY A 151 -16.86 14.16 7.16
N ILE A 152 -16.31 14.37 5.95
CA ILE A 152 -15.87 13.32 5.04
C ILE A 152 -14.50 12.80 5.49
N TYR A 153 -13.61 13.71 5.88
CA TYR A 153 -12.33 13.36 6.48
C TYR A 153 -12.46 13.47 8.01
N LYS A 154 -12.31 12.35 8.70
CA LYS A 154 -12.30 12.32 10.17
C LYS A 154 -10.84 12.31 10.62
N GLU A 155 -10.53 13.03 11.69
CA GLU A 155 -9.22 12.92 12.30
C GLU A 155 -9.01 11.51 12.84
N ASN A 156 -7.94 10.90 12.36
CA ASN A 156 -7.51 9.55 12.69
C ASN A 156 -6.83 9.54 14.07
N MET A 157 -6.88 8.40 14.76
CA MET A 157 -6.17 8.21 16.01
C MET A 157 -4.66 8.14 15.76
N PHE A 158 -4.24 7.39 14.74
CA PHE A 158 -2.89 7.41 14.20
C PHE A 158 -2.72 8.61 13.25
N GLY A 159 -1.59 9.30 13.27
CA GLY A 159 -1.46 10.54 12.49
C GLY A 159 -2.07 11.78 13.15
N GLY A 160 -2.63 11.65 14.37
CA GLY A 160 -3.26 12.74 15.10
C GLY A 160 -2.30 13.52 15.99
N GLU A 161 -2.78 14.64 16.53
CA GLU A 161 -2.08 15.36 17.60
C GLU A 161 -2.53 14.80 18.95
N ILE A 162 -1.58 14.50 19.83
CA ILE A 162 -1.88 13.87 21.12
C ILE A 162 -2.88 14.69 21.96
N LYS A 163 -2.77 16.03 21.89
CA LYS A 163 -3.70 16.97 22.53
C LYS A 163 -5.13 16.79 22.03
N GLN A 164 -5.32 16.66 20.72
CA GLN A 164 -6.64 16.51 20.09
C GLN A 164 -7.23 15.14 20.41
N ILE A 165 -6.42 14.07 20.32
CA ILE A 165 -6.84 12.70 20.65
C ILE A 165 -7.35 12.65 22.09
N CYS A 166 -6.55 13.11 23.05
CA CYS A 166 -6.91 13.10 24.46
C CYS A 166 -8.13 13.97 24.77
N ALA A 167 -8.24 15.15 24.15
CA ALA A 167 -9.39 16.03 24.34
C ALA A 167 -10.70 15.38 23.84
N LYS A 168 -10.67 14.70 22.69
CA LYS A 168 -11.82 13.98 22.13
C LYS A 168 -12.26 12.82 23.02
N GLU A 169 -11.30 12.09 23.59
CA GLU A 169 -11.55 10.96 24.49
C GLU A 169 -11.84 11.38 25.94
N LYS A 170 -11.65 12.66 26.28
CA LYS A 170 -11.70 13.20 27.66
C LYS A 170 -10.74 12.44 28.59
N SER A 171 -9.57 12.08 28.07
CA SER A 171 -8.54 11.31 28.77
C SER A 171 -7.27 12.15 28.97
N LYS A 172 -6.40 11.75 29.89
CA LYS A 172 -5.06 12.37 30.04
C LYS A 172 -4.04 11.77 29.07
N VAL A 173 -4.22 10.48 28.78
CA VAL A 173 -3.39 9.63 27.93
C VAL A 173 -4.31 8.97 26.89
N PRO A 174 -3.91 8.82 25.62
CA PRO A 174 -4.74 8.17 24.61
C PRO A 174 -5.20 6.79 25.06
N THR A 175 -6.50 6.50 24.93
CA THR A 175 -7.09 5.25 25.43
C THR A 175 -6.48 4.02 24.78
N PHE A 176 -6.09 4.11 23.50
CA PHE A 176 -5.36 3.06 22.81
C PHE A 176 -4.01 2.74 23.46
N VAL A 177 -3.25 3.76 23.89
CA VAL A 177 -1.96 3.57 24.57
C VAL A 177 -2.17 2.80 25.87
N THR A 178 -3.13 3.22 26.70
CA THR A 178 -3.44 2.53 27.96
C THR A 178 -3.86 1.08 27.74
N LYS A 179 -4.81 0.82 26.82
CA LYS A 179 -5.26 -0.54 26.50
C LYS A 179 -4.13 -1.41 25.93
N CYS A 180 -3.27 -0.85 25.07
CA CYS A 180 -2.11 -1.58 24.53
C CYS A 180 -1.13 -1.95 25.62
N VAL A 181 -0.79 -1.01 26.50
CA VAL A 181 0.11 -1.24 27.63
C VAL A 181 -0.46 -2.32 28.55
N GLU A 182 -1.72 -2.23 28.95
CA GLU A 182 -2.39 -3.24 29.79
C GLU A 182 -2.35 -4.63 29.14
N ALA A 183 -2.66 -4.73 27.84
CA ALA A 183 -2.62 -5.99 27.12
C ALA A 183 -1.20 -6.56 27.00
N ILE A 184 -0.17 -5.72 26.87
CA ILE A 184 1.24 -6.16 26.84
C ILE A 184 1.69 -6.57 28.24
N GLU A 185 1.34 -5.84 29.29
CA GLU A 185 1.72 -6.18 30.67
C GLU A 185 1.12 -7.51 31.12
N LYS A 186 -0.13 -7.80 30.68
CA LYS A 186 -0.85 -9.01 31.05
C LYS A 186 -0.23 -10.31 30.53
N ARG A 187 0.48 -10.29 29.40
CA ARG A 187 0.97 -11.53 28.75
C ARG A 187 2.32 -11.43 28.03
N GLY A 188 2.94 -10.26 28.04
CA GLY A 188 4.10 -9.96 27.20
C GLY A 188 5.41 -9.74 27.95
N LEU A 189 5.38 -9.49 29.25
CA LEU A 189 6.57 -9.03 29.98
C LEU A 189 7.69 -10.06 30.08
N GLU A 190 7.40 -11.36 29.96
CA GLU A 190 8.40 -12.43 30.02
C GLU A 190 8.94 -12.79 28.63
N HIS A 191 8.32 -12.31 27.55
CA HIS A 191 8.75 -12.64 26.19
C HIS A 191 10.13 -12.05 25.88
N GLU A 192 11.08 -12.91 25.52
CA GLU A 192 12.42 -12.49 25.12
C GLU A 192 12.36 -11.48 23.97
N GLY A 193 13.06 -10.36 24.14
CA GLY A 193 13.11 -9.30 23.14
C GLY A 193 11.79 -8.57 22.93
N ILE A 194 10.92 -8.51 23.94
CA ILE A 194 9.71 -7.67 23.91
C ILE A 194 10.05 -6.24 23.43
N TYR A 195 9.22 -5.66 22.55
CA TYR A 195 9.49 -4.44 21.76
C TYR A 195 10.62 -4.50 20.72
N ARG A 196 11.68 -5.30 20.91
CA ARG A 196 12.77 -5.46 19.94
C ARG A 196 12.36 -6.32 18.74
N ILE A 197 11.70 -7.45 18.99
CA ILE A 197 11.22 -8.37 17.94
C ILE A 197 10.07 -7.70 17.17
N ALA A 198 10.10 -7.83 15.84
CA ALA A 198 9.09 -7.28 14.96
C ALA A 198 7.86 -8.20 14.89
N GLY A 199 6.67 -7.63 15.05
CA GLY A 199 5.41 -8.31 14.81
C GLY A 199 5.04 -8.36 13.33
N SER A 200 4.00 -9.12 13.01
CA SER A 200 3.46 -9.22 11.64
C SER A 200 2.95 -7.86 11.15
N MET A 201 3.58 -7.31 10.11
CA MET A 201 3.23 -6.00 9.55
C MET A 201 1.79 -5.94 9.02
N SER A 202 1.26 -7.03 8.47
CA SER A 202 -0.12 -7.09 7.99
C SER A 202 -1.12 -7.01 9.16
N GLN A 203 -0.82 -7.66 10.29
CA GLN A 203 -1.66 -7.59 11.48
C GLN A 203 -1.54 -6.22 12.18
N ILE A 204 -0.34 -5.63 12.22
CA ILE A 204 -0.13 -4.26 12.72
C ILE A 204 -0.98 -3.27 11.92
N GLN A 205 -0.93 -3.35 10.58
CA GLN A 205 -1.73 -2.48 9.72
C GLN A 205 -3.23 -2.74 9.85
N LYS A 206 -3.64 -4.01 10.02
CA LYS A 206 -5.03 -4.36 10.29
C LYS A 206 -5.52 -3.70 11.59
N LEU A 207 -4.77 -3.84 12.69
CA LEU A 207 -5.12 -3.25 13.97
C LEU A 207 -5.15 -1.72 13.90
N ARG A 208 -4.13 -1.10 13.27
CA ARG A 208 -4.08 0.34 12.99
C ARG A 208 -5.36 0.82 12.29
N CYS A 209 -5.77 0.17 11.21
CA CYS A 209 -6.98 0.53 10.45
C CYS A 209 -8.27 0.37 11.27
N THR A 210 -8.42 -0.74 12.00
CA THR A 210 -9.58 -0.98 12.88
C THR A 210 -9.70 0.15 13.93
N VAL A 211 -8.59 0.55 14.54
CA VAL A 211 -8.56 1.63 15.52
C VAL A 211 -8.90 2.99 14.89
N ASP A 212 -8.30 3.32 13.74
CA ASP A 212 -8.56 4.59 13.03
C ASP A 212 -10.01 4.72 12.54
N GLN A 213 -10.64 3.62 12.15
CA GLN A 213 -12.04 3.60 11.70
C GLN A 213 -13.03 3.74 12.86
N GLY A 214 -12.55 3.70 14.11
CA GLY A 214 -13.40 3.72 15.31
C GLY A 214 -14.22 2.44 15.47
N GLU A 215 -13.78 1.33 14.88
CA GLU A 215 -14.36 0.02 15.10
C GLU A 215 -14.11 -0.42 16.55
N GLN A 216 -14.98 -1.27 17.10
CA GLN A 216 -14.71 -1.88 18.40
C GLN A 216 -13.56 -2.88 18.27
N TYR A 217 -12.54 -2.75 19.12
CA TYR A 217 -11.39 -3.64 19.16
C TYR A 217 -11.14 -4.15 20.57
N ASN A 218 -10.80 -5.43 20.66
CA ASN A 218 -10.36 -6.07 21.90
C ASN A 218 -8.89 -6.49 21.76
N LEU A 219 -8.01 -5.89 22.56
CA LEU A 219 -6.57 -6.18 22.53
C LEU A 219 -6.19 -7.42 23.37
N ASP A 220 -7.12 -7.92 24.19
CA ASP A 220 -6.99 -9.19 24.90
C ASP A 220 -7.24 -10.41 24.00
N ASP A 221 -7.75 -10.20 22.78
CA ASP A 221 -7.96 -11.29 21.83
C ASP A 221 -6.64 -11.95 21.45
N GLN A 222 -6.61 -13.29 21.51
CA GLN A 222 -5.45 -14.12 21.15
C GLN A 222 -5.04 -13.94 19.68
N MET A 223 -5.92 -13.42 18.81
CA MET A 223 -5.56 -13.10 17.43
C MET A 223 -4.42 -12.07 17.32
N TRP A 224 -4.23 -11.24 18.35
CA TRP A 224 -3.16 -10.26 18.40
C TRP A 224 -1.96 -10.86 19.12
N ASP A 225 -0.92 -11.21 18.39
CA ASP A 225 0.36 -11.57 18.99
C ASP A 225 0.95 -10.37 19.78
N VAL A 226 1.75 -10.65 20.81
CA VAL A 226 2.36 -9.59 21.64
C VAL A 226 3.28 -8.68 20.82
N HIS A 227 4.02 -9.20 19.85
CA HIS A 227 4.87 -8.39 18.99
C HIS A 227 4.06 -7.52 18.02
N VAL A 228 2.82 -7.93 17.68
CA VAL A 228 1.86 -7.08 16.95
C VAL A 228 1.41 -5.93 17.84
N LEU A 229 1.08 -6.18 19.12
CA LEU A 229 0.73 -5.10 20.06
C LEU A 229 1.88 -4.12 20.25
N CYS A 230 3.10 -4.62 20.52
CA CYS A 230 4.31 -3.80 20.60
C CYS A 230 4.56 -3.01 19.32
N GLY A 231 4.44 -3.66 18.16
CA GLY A 231 4.61 -3.03 16.85
C GLY A 231 3.61 -1.91 16.60
N THR A 232 2.36 -2.13 16.97
CA THR A 232 1.27 -1.16 16.79
C THR A 232 1.40 0.01 17.76
N LEU A 233 1.80 -0.23 19.01
CA LEU A 233 2.09 0.83 19.98
C LEU A 233 3.26 1.73 19.51
N LYS A 234 4.34 1.12 19.00
CA LYS A 234 5.46 1.87 18.38
C LYS A 234 4.98 2.67 17.18
N LEU A 235 4.14 2.08 16.34
CA LEU A 235 3.60 2.74 15.15
C LEU A 235 2.76 3.96 15.52
N PHE A 236 1.95 3.87 16.59
CA PHE A 236 1.13 4.97 17.08
C PHE A 236 1.99 6.20 17.39
N PHE A 237 3.04 6.03 18.19
CA PHE A 237 3.92 7.13 18.55
C PHE A 237 4.68 7.68 17.35
N ARG A 238 5.20 6.81 16.47
CA ARG A 238 5.96 7.22 15.28
C ARG A 238 5.11 8.00 14.27
N GLU A 239 3.81 7.73 14.20
CA GLU A 239 2.91 8.41 13.28
C GLU A 239 2.28 9.69 13.87
N LEU A 240 2.55 10.08 15.11
CA LEU A 240 2.06 11.35 15.65
C LEU A 240 2.51 12.53 14.77
N LYS A 241 1.66 13.56 14.61
CA LYS A 241 2.03 14.77 13.84
C LYS A 241 3.25 15.49 14.42
N ASP A 242 3.40 15.43 15.73
CA ASP A 242 4.49 16.00 16.52
C ASP A 242 5.00 14.89 17.45
N PRO A 243 6.32 14.64 17.56
CA PRO A 243 6.87 13.64 18.45
C PRO A 243 6.35 13.77 19.87
N LEU A 244 6.36 12.67 20.61
CA LEU A 244 5.89 12.68 21.99
C LEU A 244 6.71 13.66 22.85
N PHE A 245 8.00 13.83 22.55
CA PHE A 245 8.89 14.82 23.17
C PHE A 245 8.83 16.22 22.53
N THR A 246 8.01 16.42 21.50
CA THR A 246 7.78 17.65 20.73
C THR A 246 8.99 18.17 19.95
N TYR A 247 8.76 18.70 18.75
CA TYR A 247 9.80 19.36 17.97
C TYR A 247 10.36 20.59 18.69
N ALA A 248 9.48 21.37 19.32
CA ALA A 248 9.83 22.64 19.97
C ALA A 248 10.83 22.48 21.14
N LEU A 249 10.85 21.32 21.80
CA LEU A 249 11.74 21.06 22.94
C LEU A 249 12.96 20.21 22.57
N PHE A 250 13.06 19.72 21.33
CA PHE A 250 14.15 18.84 20.89
C PHE A 250 15.54 19.44 21.18
N ASP A 251 15.78 20.68 20.75
CA ASP A 251 17.06 21.35 20.96
C ASP A 251 17.36 21.60 22.44
N LYS A 252 16.33 21.85 23.25
CA LYS A 252 16.48 22.01 24.71
C LYS A 252 16.86 20.68 25.38
N PHE A 253 16.25 19.58 24.97
CA PHE A 253 16.63 18.24 25.44
C PHE A 253 18.08 17.93 25.06
N LEU A 254 18.47 18.21 23.81
CA LEU A 254 19.84 17.96 23.35
C LEU A 254 20.86 18.80 24.13
N LYS A 255 20.63 20.11 24.26
CA LYS A 255 21.49 21.01 25.04
C LYS A 255 21.57 20.59 26.52
N GLY A 256 20.44 20.23 27.11
CA GLY A 256 20.36 19.70 28.47
C GLY A 256 21.21 18.46 28.65
N PHE A 257 21.05 17.50 27.75
CA PHE A 257 21.76 16.22 27.79
C PHE A 257 23.27 16.37 27.60
N LEU A 258 23.71 17.27 26.73
CA LEU A 258 25.12 17.55 26.44
C LEU A 258 25.84 18.32 27.56
N SER A 259 25.14 18.69 28.64
CA SER A 259 25.77 19.31 29.80
C SER A 259 26.85 18.40 30.42
N GLU A 260 28.05 18.95 30.60
CA GLU A 260 29.22 18.23 31.14
C GLU A 260 29.00 17.74 32.57
N LYS A 261 28.37 18.58 33.41
CA LYS A 261 28.12 18.27 34.82
C LYS A 261 26.84 17.43 34.96
N ALA A 262 26.94 16.25 35.56
CA ALA A 262 25.81 15.34 35.74
C ALA A 262 24.61 15.97 36.50
N ALA A 263 24.88 16.73 37.57
CA ALA A 263 23.83 17.41 38.33
C ALA A 263 23.08 18.46 37.49
N GLU A 264 23.82 19.18 36.63
CA GLU A 264 23.25 20.21 35.76
C GLU A 264 22.46 19.56 34.61
N ARG A 265 22.96 18.46 34.05
CA ARG A 265 22.25 17.64 33.06
C ARG A 265 20.88 17.20 33.57
N PHE A 266 20.83 16.62 34.77
CA PHE A 266 19.56 16.22 35.39
C PHE A 266 18.61 17.41 35.57
N LYS A 267 19.10 18.52 36.13
CA LYS A 267 18.30 19.72 36.37
C LYS A 267 17.71 20.28 35.08
N GLN A 268 18.52 20.37 34.02
CA GLN A 268 18.07 20.88 32.72
C GLN A 268 17.07 19.93 32.06
N ILE A 269 17.35 18.63 32.00
CA ILE A 269 16.40 17.65 31.45
C ILE A 269 15.09 17.67 32.22
N LYS A 270 15.13 17.72 33.55
CA LYS A 270 13.91 17.82 34.36
C LYS A 270 13.13 19.11 34.08
N SER A 271 13.81 20.25 33.97
CA SER A 271 13.17 21.51 33.58
C SER A 271 12.46 21.40 32.24
N VAL A 272 13.10 20.79 31.23
CA VAL A 272 12.49 20.60 29.90
C VAL A 272 11.32 19.63 29.96
N MET A 273 11.40 18.57 30.78
CA MET A 273 10.28 17.67 31.02
C MET A 273 9.08 18.39 31.64
N ASP A 274 9.32 19.33 32.56
CA ASP A 274 8.27 20.11 33.22
C ASP A 274 7.65 21.17 32.28
N GLU A 275 8.31 21.53 31.17
CA GLU A 275 7.78 22.40 30.09
C GLU A 275 6.88 21.67 29.09
N LEU A 276 6.86 20.32 29.09
CA LEU A 276 6.06 19.56 28.13
C LEU A 276 4.57 19.86 28.25
N PRO A 277 3.82 19.86 27.12
CA PRO A 277 2.37 19.92 27.19
C PRO A 277 1.80 18.78 28.04
N ARG A 278 0.72 19.07 28.77
CA ARG A 278 0.20 18.17 29.81
C ARG A 278 -0.06 16.74 29.33
N HIS A 279 -0.66 16.59 28.15
CA HIS A 279 -0.95 15.27 27.55
C HIS A 279 0.31 14.52 27.14
N ASN A 280 1.35 15.21 26.66
CA ASN A 280 2.65 14.61 26.37
C ASN A 280 3.30 14.11 27.66
N TYR A 281 3.36 14.97 28.69
CA TYR A 281 3.93 14.62 30.00
C TYR A 281 3.24 13.41 30.63
N ASP A 282 1.90 13.43 30.71
CA ASP A 282 1.12 12.34 31.32
C ASP A 282 1.29 11.03 30.51
N THR A 283 1.39 11.12 29.17
CA THR A 283 1.61 9.95 28.31
C THR A 283 3.02 9.38 28.45
N ILE A 284 4.06 10.22 28.52
CA ILE A 284 5.43 9.77 28.79
C ILE A 284 5.50 9.11 30.17
N LYS A 285 4.88 9.72 31.19
CA LYS A 285 4.83 9.16 32.55
C LYS A 285 4.23 7.75 32.57
N ALA A 286 3.13 7.54 31.84
CA ALA A 286 2.48 6.23 31.75
C ALA A 286 3.33 5.22 30.96
N LEU A 287 3.87 5.63 29.81
CA LEU A 287 4.70 4.76 28.96
C LEU A 287 6.01 4.36 29.66
N PHE A 288 6.67 5.29 30.35
CA PHE A 288 7.92 5.01 31.05
C PHE A 288 7.68 4.20 32.32
N LYS A 289 6.51 4.35 32.96
CA LYS A 289 6.11 3.41 34.02
C LYS A 289 6.05 1.98 33.51
N HIS A 290 5.45 1.80 32.34
CA HIS A 290 5.40 0.50 31.67
C HIS A 290 6.80 -0.03 31.34
N PHE A 291 7.70 0.82 30.83
CA PHE A 291 9.10 0.41 30.59
C PHE A 291 9.83 -0.01 31.87
N CYS A 292 9.59 0.64 33.01
CA CYS A 292 10.11 0.15 34.29
C CYS A 292 9.62 -1.27 34.58
N ASN A 293 8.32 -1.56 34.35
CA ASN A 293 7.77 -2.90 34.56
C ASN A 293 8.40 -3.95 33.61
N VAL A 294 8.71 -3.58 32.36
CA VAL A 294 9.48 -4.43 31.43
C VAL A 294 10.89 -4.70 31.96
N MET A 295 11.59 -3.66 32.43
CA MET A 295 12.95 -3.76 32.94
C MET A 295 13.05 -4.57 34.24
N ASP A 296 12.00 -4.59 35.06
CA ASP A 296 11.95 -5.40 36.28
C ASP A 296 12.05 -6.91 35.95
N LEU A 297 11.62 -7.31 34.75
CA LEU A 297 11.70 -8.68 34.22
C LEU A 297 12.83 -8.89 33.20
N GLN A 298 13.82 -8.00 33.15
CA GLN A 298 14.94 -8.07 32.18
C GLN A 298 15.74 -9.38 32.22
N LYS A 299 15.71 -10.12 33.34
CA LYS A 299 16.35 -11.44 33.45
C LYS A 299 15.71 -12.46 32.51
N GLU A 300 14.40 -12.38 32.32
CA GLU A 300 13.62 -13.22 31.39
C GLU A 300 13.65 -12.60 29.99
N ASN A 301 13.14 -11.38 29.86
CA ASN A 301 12.89 -10.78 28.55
C ASN A 301 14.12 -10.17 27.86
N LYS A 302 15.26 -10.04 28.56
CA LYS A 302 16.54 -9.48 28.05
C LYS A 302 16.49 -8.02 27.59
N MET A 303 15.52 -7.24 28.08
CA MET A 303 15.35 -5.82 27.74
C MET A 303 15.67 -4.92 28.94
N ALA A 304 16.86 -4.31 28.96
CA ALA A 304 17.21 -3.24 29.91
C ALA A 304 16.95 -1.85 29.30
N ALA A 305 17.24 -0.79 30.07
CA ALA A 305 17.00 0.60 29.66
C ALA A 305 17.62 0.92 28.30
N HIS A 306 18.87 0.50 28.07
CA HIS A 306 19.59 0.71 26.82
C HIS A 306 18.88 0.08 25.61
N GLN A 307 18.43 -1.17 25.71
CA GLN A 307 17.76 -1.87 24.61
C GLN A 307 16.40 -1.22 24.29
N LEU A 308 15.64 -0.82 25.31
CA LEU A 308 14.39 -0.09 25.11
C LEU A 308 14.63 1.26 24.46
N ALA A 309 15.68 1.97 24.89
CA ALA A 309 16.03 3.27 24.36
C ALA A 309 16.46 3.24 22.90
N ILE A 310 17.16 2.20 22.44
CA ILE A 310 17.47 2.01 21.01
C ILE A 310 16.19 1.89 20.18
N VAL A 311 15.18 1.18 20.70
CA VAL A 311 13.89 0.99 20.01
C VAL A 311 13.05 2.27 20.03
N PHE A 312 12.98 2.93 21.20
CA PHE A 312 12.05 4.03 21.43
C PHE A 312 12.64 5.42 21.22
N GLY A 313 13.97 5.59 21.16
CA GLY A 313 14.65 6.82 20.77
C GLY A 313 14.05 7.44 19.51
N PRO A 314 14.21 6.80 18.34
CA PRO A 314 13.65 7.31 17.08
C PRO A 314 12.12 7.22 17.00
N THR A 315 11.46 6.58 17.98
CA THR A 315 9.99 6.42 18.03
C THR A 315 9.30 7.49 18.87
N LEU A 316 10.02 8.16 19.78
CA LEU A 316 9.44 9.13 20.72
C LEU A 316 10.00 10.54 20.53
N ILE A 317 11.23 10.65 20.02
CA ILE A 317 11.92 11.93 19.85
C ILE A 317 12.66 11.94 18.51
N TRP A 318 12.33 12.90 17.65
CA TRP A 318 13.04 13.14 16.39
C TRP A 318 13.06 14.63 16.06
N PRO A 319 14.11 15.13 15.38
CA PRO A 319 14.18 16.53 14.99
C PRO A 319 13.11 16.87 13.95
N ASP A 320 12.78 18.16 13.85
CA ASP A 320 11.90 18.67 12.81
C ASP A 320 12.51 18.36 11.43
N PRO A 321 11.74 17.77 10.49
CA PRO A 321 12.21 17.54 9.11
C PRO A 321 12.71 18.80 8.39
N GLN A 322 12.32 20.00 8.85
CA GLN A 322 12.79 21.28 8.34
C GLN A 322 14.20 21.66 8.84
N THR A 323 14.76 20.93 9.82
CA THR A 323 16.09 21.17 10.38
C THR A 323 17.20 20.67 9.42
N THR A 324 18.28 21.46 9.29
CA THR A 324 19.39 21.23 8.34
C THR A 324 20.10 19.87 8.51
N SER A 325 20.46 19.23 7.39
CA SER A 325 20.98 17.86 7.28
C SER A 325 22.15 17.48 8.20
N MET A 326 23.06 18.41 8.49
CA MET A 326 24.25 18.15 9.33
C MET A 326 23.90 18.04 10.82
N GLN A 327 22.89 18.78 11.29
CA GLN A 327 22.38 18.67 12.66
C GLN A 327 21.57 17.39 12.85
N LEU A 328 20.92 16.88 11.80
CA LEU A 328 20.15 15.64 11.84
C LEU A 328 21.03 14.41 12.19
N ALA A 329 22.21 14.26 11.58
CA ALA A 329 23.07 13.10 11.79
C ALA A 329 23.58 12.98 13.24
N THR A 330 24.03 14.09 13.83
CA THR A 330 24.43 14.17 15.24
C THR A 330 23.23 13.96 16.17
N SER A 331 22.08 14.54 15.82
CA SER A 331 20.83 14.42 16.59
C SER A 331 20.32 12.98 16.68
N LEU A 332 20.46 12.18 15.62
CA LEU A 332 20.01 10.78 15.59
C LEU A 332 20.75 9.88 16.59
N VAL A 333 21.98 10.22 16.98
CA VAL A 333 22.76 9.45 17.98
C VAL A 333 22.23 9.71 19.40
N TYR A 334 21.81 10.94 19.69
CA TYR A 334 21.44 11.36 21.04
C TYR A 334 19.99 11.03 21.42
N GLN A 335 19.11 10.74 20.46
CA GLN A 335 17.71 10.37 20.72
C GLN A 335 17.59 9.22 21.72
N SER A 336 18.28 8.11 21.44
CA SER A 336 18.29 6.93 22.31
C SER A 336 18.90 7.26 23.67
N GLN A 337 19.98 8.03 23.72
CA GLN A 337 20.65 8.38 24.98
C GLN A 337 19.78 9.28 25.88
N ILE A 338 19.02 10.22 25.28
CA ILE A 338 18.06 11.06 26.00
C ILE A 338 16.93 10.19 26.57
N VAL A 339 16.36 9.29 25.76
CA VAL A 339 15.30 8.37 26.21
C VAL A 339 15.81 7.45 27.32
N GLU A 340 17.03 6.92 27.19
CA GLU A 340 17.67 6.09 28.20
C GLU A 340 17.85 6.86 29.52
N PHE A 341 18.35 8.10 29.45
CA PHE A 341 18.54 8.95 30.62
C PHE A 341 17.23 9.24 31.35
N VAL A 342 16.18 9.64 30.61
CA VAL A 342 14.86 9.91 31.19
C VAL A 342 14.25 8.65 31.81
N LEU A 343 14.52 7.47 31.23
CA LEU A 343 14.04 6.19 31.74
C LEU A 343 14.76 5.78 33.03
N LEU A 344 16.09 5.92 33.09
CA LEU A 344 16.86 5.65 34.30
C LEU A 344 16.49 6.60 35.44
N GLU A 345 16.21 7.87 35.12
CA GLU A 345 15.82 8.90 36.08
C GLU A 345 14.30 8.99 36.32
N TYR A 346 13.52 8.01 35.84
CA TYR A 346 12.05 8.03 35.88
C TYR A 346 11.49 8.41 37.26
N LYS A 347 11.98 7.76 38.32
CA LYS A 347 11.50 7.99 39.70
C LYS A 347 11.81 9.41 40.19
N ASN A 348 12.87 10.03 39.71
CA ASN A 348 13.30 11.37 40.12
C ASN A 348 12.61 12.46 39.28
N ILE A 349 12.33 12.19 38.00
CA ILE A 349 11.67 13.13 37.09
C ILE A 349 10.16 13.25 37.39
N PHE A 350 9.48 12.12 37.61
CA PHE A 350 8.01 12.04 37.72
C PHE A 350 7.48 11.96 39.16
N ARG A 351 8.35 12.25 40.13
CA ARG A 351 8.09 12.17 41.57
C ARG A 351 6.98 13.09 42.04
#